data_AF-A0A930LR62-F1
#
_entry.id   AF-A0A930LR62-F1
#
_cell.length_a   1.000
_cell.length_b   1.000
_cell.length_c   1.000
_cell.angle_alpha   90.00
_cell.angle_beta   90.00
_cell.angle_gamma   90.00
#
_symmetry.space_group_name_H-M   'P 1'
#
loop_
_entity.id
_entity.type
_entity.pdbx_description
1 polymer ?
#
loop_
_entity_poly.entity_id
_entity_poly.type
_entity_poly.pdbx_seq_one_letter_code
_entity_poly.pdbx_strand_id
1 'polypeptide(L)'
;MTTGINLLDIAIPIILLLYFLAGVRSGFFTTLGTFLGLGLGVCAAAWLVPLAVASVGSQWSLITAVGVLIICLTIGQWLGLIAGRTIRRVTDITPLKGVERFFGGVLNLAACALVMVVLTISMRTVPIPQLNTALSDSKTLSWMVASTPEVVKDRINTVRNDVLAFGTIPEVSQLIAPETSAPTQTVESAALDRAAASVVEILGAAEQCGYTSTGSGFVADNGLVVTNAHVVAGVTSPVVQDSRGRTWPGTVVYMDSEQDLAFISVPKLPLEPLTIGTNATAGSLVTFMGYPKGGPFKALPATVQGIGNTQTIDADTGRANAMRQVYQLAA
;
A
#
# COMPACT_ATOMS: atom_id res chain seq x y z
N MET A 1 38.51 6.65 -1.26
CA MET A 1 37.60 7.76 -1.60
C MET A 1 37.34 7.70 -3.10
N THR A 2 36.47 6.81 -3.55
CA THR A 2 36.00 6.80 -4.93
C THR A 2 34.80 7.74 -5.00
N THR A 3 34.84 8.71 -5.90
CA THR A 3 33.77 9.67 -6.15
C THR A 3 32.48 8.91 -6.52
N GLY A 4 31.64 8.67 -5.51
CA GLY A 4 30.44 7.83 -5.56
C GLY A 4 29.30 8.49 -6.33
N ILE A 5 29.37 8.37 -7.65
CA ILE A 5 28.27 8.66 -8.57
C ILE A 5 27.78 7.29 -9.06
N ASN A 6 26.57 6.90 -8.64
CA ASN A 6 25.95 5.68 -9.11
C ASN A 6 25.51 5.86 -10.58
N LEU A 7 25.45 4.79 -11.37
CA LEU A 7 24.90 4.82 -12.73
C LEU A 7 23.49 5.44 -12.76
N LEU A 8 22.69 5.18 -11.73
CA LEU A 8 21.36 5.76 -11.54
C LEU A 8 21.40 7.29 -11.42
N ASP A 9 22.41 7.85 -10.77
CA ASP A 9 22.55 9.31 -10.58
C ASP A 9 22.86 10.04 -11.90
N ILE A 10 23.29 9.32 -12.94
CA ILE A 10 23.50 9.85 -14.30
C ILE A 10 22.31 9.55 -15.19
N ALA A 11 21.79 8.32 -15.15
CA ALA A 11 20.70 7.89 -16.01
C ALA A 11 19.38 8.62 -15.71
N ILE A 12 19.05 8.81 -14.42
CA ILE A 12 17.78 9.43 -14.01
C ILE A 12 17.66 10.88 -14.51
N PRO A 13 18.65 11.78 -14.31
CA PRO A 13 18.59 13.12 -14.88
C PRO A 13 18.46 13.14 -16.40
N ILE A 14 19.12 12.22 -17.11
CA ILE A 14 19.00 12.12 -18.57
C ILE A 14 17.56 11.73 -18.96
N ILE A 15 16.98 10.72 -18.31
CA ILE A 15 15.59 10.31 -18.53
C ILE A 15 14.63 11.47 -18.25
N LEU A 16 14.80 12.15 -17.12
CA LEU A 16 14.00 13.32 -16.75
C LEU A 16 14.11 14.44 -17.80
N LEU A 17 15.31 14.72 -18.29
CA LEU A 17 15.52 15.70 -19.35
C LEU A 17 14.85 15.30 -20.66
N LEU A 18 14.95 14.03 -21.06
CA LEU A 18 14.28 13.52 -22.26
C LEU A 18 12.75 13.62 -22.14
N TYR A 19 12.19 13.28 -20.99
CA TYR A 19 10.75 13.42 -20.73
C TYR A 19 10.31 14.90 -20.70
N PHE A 20 11.11 15.79 -20.13
CA PHE A 20 10.87 17.23 -20.21
C PHE A 20 10.84 17.71 -21.67
N LEU A 21 11.85 17.35 -22.47
CA LEU A 21 11.92 17.71 -23.89
C LEU A 21 10.78 17.10 -24.71
N ALA A 22 10.36 15.87 -24.40
CA ALA A 22 9.18 15.25 -25.00
C ALA A 22 7.90 16.04 -24.64
N GLY A 23 7.76 16.44 -23.37
CA GLY A 23 6.65 17.25 -22.86
C GLY A 23 6.54 18.61 -23.54
N VAL A 24 7.69 19.29 -23.75
CA VAL A 24 7.77 20.56 -24.48
C VAL A 24 7.32 20.42 -25.94
N ARG A 25 7.61 19.27 -26.56
CA ARG A 25 7.15 18.98 -27.94
C ARG A 25 5.66 18.65 -28.00
N SER A 26 5.15 17.87 -27.04
CA SER A 26 3.75 17.47 -26.98
C SER A 26 2.80 18.59 -26.55
N GLY A 27 3.27 19.56 -25.76
CA GLY A 27 2.45 20.67 -25.24
C GLY A 27 1.61 20.26 -24.01
N PHE A 28 1.37 21.21 -23.10
CA PHE A 28 0.62 21.04 -21.86
C PHE A 28 -0.74 20.37 -22.05
N PHE A 29 -1.57 20.85 -22.96
CA PHE A 29 -2.94 20.34 -23.10
C PHE A 29 -2.98 18.90 -23.63
N THR A 30 -2.01 18.54 -24.47
CA THR A 30 -1.89 17.16 -24.95
C THR A 30 -1.41 16.26 -23.81
N THR A 31 -0.41 16.67 -23.03
CA THR A 31 0.05 15.90 -21.85
C THR A 31 -1.04 15.78 -20.79
N LEU A 32 -1.74 16.85 -20.46
CA LEU A 32 -2.83 16.84 -19.51
C LEU A 32 -3.97 15.94 -19.99
N GLY A 33 -4.34 16.06 -21.26
CA GLY A 33 -5.31 15.18 -21.91
C GLY A 33 -4.92 13.71 -21.79
N THR A 34 -3.65 13.36 -21.99
CA THR A 34 -3.19 11.97 -21.83
C THR A 34 -3.34 11.43 -20.42
N PHE A 35 -3.01 12.23 -19.39
CA PHE A 35 -3.16 11.83 -17.99
C PHE A 35 -4.61 11.70 -17.57
N LEU A 36 -5.46 12.65 -17.98
CA LEU A 36 -6.90 12.58 -17.74
C LEU A 36 -7.52 11.37 -18.45
N GLY A 37 -7.11 11.12 -19.69
CA GLY A 37 -7.54 9.94 -20.46
C GLY A 37 -7.14 8.63 -19.78
N LEU A 38 -5.91 8.54 -19.27
CA LEU A 38 -5.45 7.37 -18.51
C LEU A 38 -6.25 7.19 -17.23
N GLY A 39 -6.51 8.28 -16.47
CA GLY A 39 -7.33 8.25 -15.27
C GLY A 39 -8.76 7.78 -15.55
N LEU A 40 -9.39 8.26 -16.62
CA LEU A 40 -10.69 7.79 -17.07
C LEU A 40 -10.66 6.30 -17.48
N GLY A 41 -9.57 5.86 -18.10
CA GLY A 41 -9.35 4.44 -18.42
C GLY A 41 -9.30 3.56 -17.17
N VAL A 42 -8.62 4.00 -16.10
CA VAL A 42 -8.61 3.30 -14.80
C VAL A 42 -10.02 3.23 -14.20
N CYS A 43 -10.75 4.34 -14.18
CA CYS A 43 -12.13 4.38 -13.65
C CYS A 43 -13.07 3.45 -14.43
N ALA A 44 -12.96 3.42 -15.76
CA ALA A 44 -13.73 2.51 -16.59
C ALA A 44 -13.35 1.04 -16.33
N ALA A 45 -12.06 0.75 -16.18
CA ALA A 45 -11.58 -0.60 -15.87
C ALA A 45 -12.13 -1.12 -14.53
N ALA A 46 -12.25 -0.25 -13.51
CA ALA A 46 -12.79 -0.62 -12.21
C ALA A 46 -14.22 -1.18 -12.28
N TRP A 47 -15.03 -0.76 -13.26
CA TRP A 47 -16.38 -1.29 -13.48
C TRP A 47 -16.43 -2.42 -14.51
N LEU A 48 -15.60 -2.34 -15.57
CA LEU A 48 -15.62 -3.31 -16.67
C LEU A 48 -14.91 -4.62 -16.34
N VAL A 49 -13.84 -4.58 -15.55
CA VAL A 49 -13.07 -5.78 -15.17
C VAL A 49 -13.93 -6.79 -14.40
N PRO A 50 -14.65 -6.41 -13.32
CA PRO A 50 -15.52 -7.37 -12.61
C PRO A 50 -16.60 -7.98 -13.50
N LEU A 51 -17.24 -7.17 -14.35
CA LEU A 51 -18.26 -7.63 -15.31
C LEU A 51 -17.70 -8.62 -16.32
N ALA A 52 -16.51 -8.34 -16.85
CA ALA A 52 -15.86 -9.22 -17.82
C ALA A 52 -15.40 -10.53 -17.17
N VAL A 53 -14.81 -10.47 -15.97
CA VAL A 53 -14.38 -11.66 -15.24
C VAL A 53 -15.56 -12.55 -14.87
N ALA A 54 -16.70 -11.99 -14.47
CA ALA A 54 -17.91 -12.76 -14.16
C ALA A 54 -18.47 -13.53 -15.37
N SER A 55 -18.16 -13.11 -16.59
CA SER A 55 -18.61 -13.75 -17.82
C SER A 55 -17.74 -14.94 -18.28
N VAL A 56 -16.59 -15.16 -17.63
CA VAL A 56 -15.60 -16.17 -18.03
C VAL A 56 -15.27 -17.12 -16.87
N GLY A 57 -14.92 -18.36 -17.18
CA GLY A 57 -14.51 -19.35 -16.16
C GLY A 57 -13.22 -18.95 -15.41
N SER A 58 -13.07 -19.46 -14.17
CA SER A 58 -11.99 -19.15 -13.22
C SER A 58 -10.58 -19.17 -13.84
N GLN A 59 -10.29 -20.13 -14.72
CA GLN A 59 -8.98 -20.30 -15.38
C GLN A 59 -8.55 -19.12 -16.29
N TRP A 60 -9.49 -18.30 -16.76
CA TRP A 60 -9.23 -17.16 -17.64
C TRP A 60 -9.43 -15.81 -16.93
N SER A 61 -9.88 -15.81 -15.68
CA SER A 61 -10.24 -14.60 -14.92
C SER A 61 -9.11 -13.56 -14.91
N LEU A 62 -7.88 -13.99 -14.61
CA LEU A 62 -6.70 -13.11 -14.56
C LEU A 62 -6.37 -12.52 -15.94
N ILE A 63 -6.38 -13.35 -16.99
CA ILE A 63 -6.08 -12.90 -18.36
C ILE A 63 -7.14 -11.90 -18.83
N THR A 64 -8.41 -12.17 -18.55
CA THR A 64 -9.52 -11.27 -18.86
C THR A 64 -9.40 -9.96 -18.10
N ALA A 65 -9.09 -10.01 -16.79
CA ALA A 65 -8.93 -8.80 -15.97
C ALA A 65 -7.80 -7.90 -16.50
N VAL A 66 -6.63 -8.48 -16.73
CA VAL A 66 -5.47 -7.76 -17.27
C VAL A 66 -5.74 -7.24 -18.68
N GLY A 67 -6.34 -8.06 -19.54
CA GLY A 67 -6.68 -7.69 -20.91
C GLY A 67 -7.64 -6.51 -20.98
N VAL A 68 -8.72 -6.55 -20.21
CA VAL A 68 -9.72 -5.47 -20.14
C VAL A 68 -9.10 -4.20 -19.54
N LEU A 69 -8.26 -4.31 -18.51
CA LEU A 69 -7.52 -3.18 -17.96
C LEU A 69 -6.65 -2.49 -19.02
N ILE A 70 -5.83 -3.24 -19.75
CA ILE A 70 -4.96 -2.69 -20.80
C ILE A 70 -5.78 -2.01 -21.91
N ILE A 71 -6.89 -2.63 -22.32
CA ILE A 71 -7.79 -2.05 -23.33
C ILE A 71 -8.38 -0.73 -22.83
N CYS A 72 -8.87 -0.66 -21.60
CA CYS A 72 -9.44 0.56 -21.04
C CYS A 72 -8.40 1.68 -20.94
N LEU A 73 -7.17 1.36 -20.48
CA LEU A 73 -6.08 2.32 -20.37
C LEU A 73 -5.66 2.88 -21.74
N THR A 74 -5.50 2.00 -22.73
CA THR A 74 -5.08 2.40 -24.09
C THR A 74 -6.15 3.24 -24.79
N ILE A 75 -7.42 2.86 -24.69
CA ILE A 75 -8.54 3.64 -25.24
C ILE A 75 -8.65 4.99 -24.53
N GLY A 76 -8.60 5.00 -23.19
CA GLY A 76 -8.65 6.23 -22.39
C GLY A 76 -7.53 7.19 -22.76
N GLN A 77 -6.29 6.70 -22.82
CA GLN A 77 -5.13 7.50 -23.23
C GLN A 77 -5.28 8.02 -24.66
N TRP A 78 -5.80 7.22 -25.60
CA TRP A 78 -6.03 7.62 -26.98
C TRP A 78 -7.09 8.73 -27.09
N LEU A 79 -8.21 8.60 -26.38
CA LEU A 79 -9.25 9.64 -26.32
C LEU A 79 -8.72 10.94 -25.69
N GLY A 80 -7.94 10.81 -24.61
CA GLY A 80 -7.29 11.93 -23.94
C GLY A 80 -6.29 12.67 -24.85
N LEU A 81 -5.51 11.92 -25.64
CA LEU A 81 -4.63 12.47 -26.67
C LEU A 81 -5.40 13.25 -27.73
N ILE A 82 -6.52 12.71 -28.21
CA ILE A 82 -7.35 13.38 -29.21
C ILE A 82 -7.92 14.68 -28.62
N ALA A 83 -8.58 14.61 -27.47
CA ALA A 83 -9.15 15.78 -26.81
C ALA A 83 -8.10 16.87 -26.54
N GLY A 84 -6.94 16.48 -26.02
CA GLY A 84 -5.82 17.38 -25.75
C GLY A 84 -5.27 18.04 -27.02
N ARG A 85 -5.19 17.31 -28.14
CA ARG A 85 -4.79 17.86 -29.44
C ARG A 85 -5.82 18.84 -29.99
N THR A 86 -7.12 18.60 -29.77
CA THR A 86 -8.18 19.49 -30.23
C THR A 86 -8.11 20.84 -29.53
N ILE A 87 -7.92 20.84 -28.20
CA ILE A 87 -7.77 22.07 -27.40
C ILE A 87 -6.48 22.81 -27.77
N ARG A 88 -5.38 22.05 -27.98
CA ARG A 88 -4.09 22.62 -28.41
C ARG A 88 -4.19 23.43 -29.71
N ARG A 89 -5.02 23.03 -30.68
CA ARG A 89 -5.19 23.78 -31.95
C ARG A 89 -5.67 25.21 -31.72
N VAL A 90 -6.46 25.45 -30.67
CA VAL A 90 -6.96 26.79 -30.31
C VAL A 90 -5.85 27.61 -29.64
N THR A 91 -5.08 26.98 -28.74
CA THR A 91 -4.01 27.67 -28.00
C THR A 91 -2.76 27.95 -28.85
N ASP A 92 -2.42 27.11 -29.82
CA ASP A 92 -1.25 27.29 -30.70
C ASP A 92 -1.35 28.55 -31.59
N ILE A 93 -2.54 29.16 -31.70
CA ILE A 93 -2.82 30.41 -32.43
C ILE A 93 -2.56 31.65 -31.56
N THR A 94 -2.45 31.49 -30.24
CA THR A 94 -2.22 32.59 -29.29
C THR A 94 -0.72 32.78 -28.98
N PRO A 95 -0.29 33.98 -28.54
CA PRO A 95 1.12 34.25 -28.16
C PRO A 95 1.59 33.43 -26.93
N LEU A 96 0.70 32.70 -26.26
CA LEU A 96 0.98 31.85 -25.10
C LEU A 96 1.65 30.50 -25.45
N LYS A 97 1.94 30.24 -26.72
CA LYS A 97 2.57 29.00 -27.22
C LYS A 97 3.85 28.59 -26.51
N GLY A 98 4.72 29.56 -26.16
CA GLY A 98 5.96 29.28 -25.43
C GLY A 98 5.70 28.79 -24.00
N VAL A 99 4.73 29.42 -23.33
CA VAL A 99 4.32 29.10 -21.96
C VAL A 99 3.65 27.72 -21.91
N GLU A 100 2.74 27.44 -22.84
CA GLU A 100 2.06 26.15 -22.97
C GLU A 100 3.05 24.99 -23.12
N ARG A 101 4.08 25.16 -23.96
CA ARG A 101 5.09 24.13 -24.17
C ARG A 101 5.97 23.94 -22.94
N PHE A 102 6.37 25.02 -22.28
CA PHE A 102 7.14 24.93 -21.04
C PHE A 102 6.37 24.15 -19.95
N PHE A 103 5.09 24.48 -19.72
CA PHE A 103 4.25 23.77 -18.75
C PHE A 103 3.98 22.31 -19.15
N GLY A 104 3.92 21.98 -20.45
CA GLY A 104 3.88 20.60 -20.91
C GLY A 104 5.14 19.81 -20.59
N GLY A 105 6.30 20.46 -20.72
CA GLY A 105 7.58 19.92 -20.26
C GLY A 105 7.58 19.64 -18.76
N VAL A 106 7.18 20.63 -17.96
CA VAL A 106 7.10 20.52 -16.49
C VAL A 106 6.14 19.41 -16.05
N LEU A 107 4.95 19.31 -16.66
CA LEU A 107 3.97 18.28 -16.33
C LEU A 107 4.50 16.88 -16.65
N ASN A 108 5.12 16.69 -17.82
CA ASN A 108 5.65 15.39 -18.21
C ASN A 108 6.87 14.98 -17.36
N LEU A 109 7.70 15.96 -16.98
CA LEU A 109 8.80 15.78 -16.03
C LEU A 109 8.27 15.33 -14.65
N ALA A 110 7.26 16.03 -14.13
CA ALA A 110 6.64 15.72 -12.84
C ALA A 110 6.01 14.31 -12.85
N ALA A 111 5.32 13.95 -13.93
CA ALA A 111 4.75 12.60 -14.07
C ALA A 111 5.82 11.51 -14.16
N CYS A 112 6.90 11.73 -14.91
CA CYS A 112 8.03 10.81 -14.98
C CYS A 112 8.70 10.63 -13.60
N ALA A 113 8.90 11.73 -12.87
CA ALA A 113 9.42 11.71 -11.51
C ALA A 113 8.50 10.92 -10.57
N LEU A 114 7.18 11.14 -10.65
CA LEU A 114 6.20 10.40 -9.85
C LEU A 114 6.24 8.90 -10.14
N VAL A 115 6.29 8.49 -11.41
CA VAL A 115 6.42 7.07 -11.79
C VAL A 115 7.69 6.46 -11.23
N MET A 116 8.83 7.16 -11.33
CA MET A 116 10.09 6.68 -10.74
C MET A 116 10.04 6.57 -9.22
N VAL A 117 9.38 7.51 -8.52
CA VAL A 117 9.16 7.43 -7.07
C VAL A 117 8.31 6.21 -6.70
N VAL A 118 7.19 5.99 -7.41
CA VAL A 118 6.33 4.82 -7.21
C VAL A 118 7.11 3.53 -7.42
N LEU A 119 7.86 3.42 -8.51
CA LEU A 119 8.71 2.27 -8.80
C LEU A 119 9.77 2.07 -7.71
N THR A 120 10.42 3.14 -7.25
CA THR A 120 11.45 3.06 -6.20
C THR A 120 10.86 2.56 -4.88
N ILE A 121 9.74 3.14 -4.45
CA ILE A 121 9.05 2.74 -3.21
C ILE A 121 8.61 1.28 -3.29
N SER A 122 8.22 0.81 -4.48
CA SER A 122 7.80 -0.57 -4.72
C SER A 122 8.97 -1.55 -4.86
N MET A 123 10.12 -1.12 -5.39
CA MET A 123 11.28 -1.97 -5.60
C MET A 123 12.14 -2.15 -4.34
N ARG A 124 12.11 -1.20 -3.40
CA ARG A 124 12.84 -1.32 -2.11
C ARG A 124 12.38 -2.49 -1.24
N THR A 125 11.18 -3.02 -1.49
CA THR A 125 10.67 -4.20 -0.80
C THR A 125 11.10 -5.50 -1.48
N VAL A 126 11.77 -5.44 -2.63
CA VAL A 126 12.28 -6.63 -3.31
C VAL A 126 13.61 -7.04 -2.65
N PRO A 127 13.75 -8.26 -2.09
CA PRO A 127 14.94 -8.74 -1.39
C PRO A 127 16.04 -9.15 -2.39
N ILE A 128 16.39 -8.25 -3.33
CA ILE A 128 17.58 -8.38 -4.16
C ILE A 128 18.62 -7.42 -3.58
N PRO A 129 19.60 -7.90 -2.79
CA PRO A 129 20.55 -7.05 -2.09
C PRO A 129 21.27 -6.08 -3.02
N GLN A 130 21.66 -6.56 -4.21
CA GLN A 130 22.35 -5.77 -5.24
C GLN A 130 21.50 -4.59 -5.75
N LEU A 131 20.19 -4.80 -5.90
CA LEU A 131 19.25 -3.77 -6.35
C LEU A 131 18.98 -2.77 -5.23
N ASN A 132 18.78 -3.23 -4.00
CA ASN A 132 18.54 -2.35 -2.85
C ASN A 132 19.76 -1.51 -2.50
N THR A 133 20.98 -2.05 -2.62
CA THR A 133 22.21 -1.27 -2.51
C THR A 133 22.28 -0.23 -3.62
N ALA A 134 22.02 -0.59 -4.89
CA ALA A 134 22.02 0.37 -5.99
C ALA A 134 20.97 1.48 -5.83
N LEU A 135 19.77 1.17 -5.34
CA LEU A 135 18.69 2.16 -5.10
C LEU A 135 18.96 3.05 -3.89
N SER A 136 19.64 2.53 -2.86
CA SER A 136 19.96 3.26 -1.63
C SER A 136 21.18 4.16 -1.81
N ASP A 137 22.16 3.72 -2.61
CA ASP A 137 23.36 4.49 -2.93
C ASP A 137 23.09 5.63 -3.93
N SER A 138 21.95 5.61 -4.63
CA SER A 138 21.55 6.70 -5.51
C SER A 138 21.07 7.93 -4.73
N LYS A 139 21.80 9.03 -4.91
CA LYS A 139 21.47 10.33 -4.33
C LYS A 139 20.27 10.97 -5.01
N THR A 140 20.16 10.84 -6.34
CA THR A 140 19.04 11.44 -7.09
C THR A 140 17.72 10.80 -6.69
N LEU A 141 17.69 9.48 -6.59
CA LEU A 141 16.49 8.73 -6.24
C LEU A 141 16.08 8.97 -4.78
N SER A 142 17.06 8.96 -3.87
CA SER A 142 16.82 9.28 -2.45
C SER A 142 16.31 10.71 -2.27
N TRP A 143 16.84 11.68 -3.00
CA TRP A 143 16.34 13.05 -2.99
C TRP A 143 14.91 13.18 -3.53
N MET A 144 14.59 12.47 -4.62
CA MET A 144 13.24 12.45 -5.20
C MET A 144 12.20 11.87 -4.23
N VAL A 145 12.52 10.75 -3.57
CA VAL A 145 11.63 10.14 -2.58
C VAL A 145 11.49 11.06 -1.35
N ALA A 146 12.58 11.65 -0.86
CA ALA A 146 12.55 12.56 0.29
C ALA A 146 11.77 13.85 0.01
N SER A 147 11.85 14.36 -1.21
CA SER A 147 11.17 15.59 -1.64
C SER A 147 9.71 15.36 -2.03
N THR A 148 9.26 14.10 -2.09
CA THR A 148 7.84 13.78 -2.33
C THR A 148 7.03 14.05 -1.06
N PRO A 149 5.90 14.80 -1.13
CA PRO A 149 5.05 15.08 0.02
C PRO A 149 4.53 13.81 0.71
N GLU A 150 4.40 13.84 2.04
CA GLU A 150 3.89 12.70 2.83
C GLU A 150 2.52 12.22 2.34
N VAL A 151 1.61 13.13 2.02
CA VAL A 151 0.27 12.80 1.48
C VAL A 151 0.36 11.93 0.23
N VAL A 152 1.34 12.18 -0.65
CA VAL A 152 1.51 11.39 -1.88
C VAL A 152 2.10 10.02 -1.55
N LYS A 153 3.09 9.96 -0.67
CA LYS A 153 3.71 8.70 -0.21
C LYS A 153 2.68 7.79 0.46
N ASP A 154 1.85 8.34 1.34
CA ASP A 154 0.77 7.61 2.02
C ASP A 154 -0.26 7.04 1.03
N ARG A 155 -0.60 7.80 -0.01
CA ARG A 155 -1.53 7.33 -1.06
C ARG A 155 -0.90 6.25 -1.92
N ILE A 156 0.38 6.38 -2.28
CA ILE A 156 1.13 5.34 -3.01
C ILE A 156 1.18 4.04 -2.18
N ASN A 157 1.56 4.14 -0.90
CA ASN A 157 1.62 3.00 0.01
C ASN A 157 0.24 2.38 0.23
N THR A 158 -0.80 3.20 0.27
CA THR A 158 -2.19 2.73 0.36
C THR A 158 -2.59 1.91 -0.84
N VAL A 159 -2.50 2.48 -2.03
CA VAL A 159 -2.88 1.78 -3.26
C VAL A 159 -2.05 0.51 -3.46
N ARG A 160 -0.73 0.58 -3.18
CA ARG A 160 0.14 -0.59 -3.26
C ARG A 160 -0.33 -1.71 -2.33
N ASN A 161 -0.57 -1.39 -1.06
CA ASN A 161 -0.95 -2.40 -0.08
C ASN A 161 -2.35 -2.96 -0.36
N ASP A 162 -3.28 -2.15 -0.85
CA ASP A 162 -4.61 -2.61 -1.25
C ASP A 162 -4.51 -3.58 -2.44
N VAL A 163 -3.61 -3.33 -3.41
CA VAL A 163 -3.35 -4.25 -4.53
C VAL A 163 -2.65 -5.53 -4.09
N LEU A 164 -1.72 -5.46 -3.13
CA LEU A 164 -1.05 -6.64 -2.57
C LEU A 164 -1.97 -7.47 -1.67
N ALA A 165 -2.91 -6.81 -0.99
CA ALA A 165 -3.94 -7.45 -0.17
C ALA A 165 -5.07 -8.07 -1.01
N PHE A 166 -5.19 -7.68 -2.28
CA PHE A 166 -6.23 -8.15 -3.18
C PHE A 166 -6.11 -9.66 -3.38
N GLY A 167 -7.01 -10.43 -2.76
CA GLY A 167 -7.00 -11.89 -2.81
C GLY A 167 -6.13 -12.57 -1.77
N THR A 168 -5.68 -11.89 -0.71
CA THR A 168 -4.99 -12.54 0.44
C THR A 168 -5.66 -12.29 1.78
N ILE A 169 -6.46 -11.21 1.92
CA ILE A 169 -7.19 -10.91 3.15
C ILE A 169 -8.64 -11.43 3.05
N PRO A 170 -9.12 -12.21 4.03
CA PRO A 170 -10.53 -12.62 4.07
C PRO A 170 -11.44 -11.42 4.30
N GLU A 171 -12.29 -11.08 3.33
CA GLU A 171 -13.22 -9.95 3.46
C GLU A 171 -14.56 -10.34 4.12
N VAL A 172 -15.12 -9.40 4.89
CA VAL A 172 -16.47 -9.48 5.44
C VAL A 172 -17.40 -8.63 4.57
N SER A 173 -18.28 -9.28 3.82
CA SER A 173 -19.09 -8.62 2.77
C SER A 173 -20.36 -7.91 3.27
N GLN A 174 -20.70 -8.02 4.56
CA GLN A 174 -21.91 -7.43 5.14
C GLN A 174 -21.65 -6.84 6.52
N LEU A 175 -22.13 -5.62 6.73
CA LEU A 175 -22.17 -4.99 8.04
C LEU A 175 -23.16 -5.74 8.95
N ILE A 176 -22.73 -5.99 10.18
CA ILE A 176 -23.48 -6.64 11.26
C ILE A 176 -24.38 -5.63 11.97
N ALA A 177 -23.97 -4.37 12.03
CA ALA A 177 -24.70 -3.26 12.66
C ALA A 177 -24.76 -2.04 11.73
N PRO A 178 -25.72 -1.11 11.92
CA PRO A 178 -25.74 0.16 11.20
C PRO A 178 -24.46 0.96 11.42
N GLU A 179 -23.97 1.63 10.37
CA GLU A 179 -22.81 2.51 10.51
C GLU A 179 -23.12 3.71 11.43
N THR A 180 -22.19 3.99 12.33
CA THR A 180 -22.17 5.14 13.22
C THR A 180 -20.83 5.86 13.13
N SER A 181 -20.84 7.15 13.48
CA SER A 181 -19.63 7.97 13.49
C SER A 181 -18.59 7.43 14.48
N ALA A 182 -17.32 7.41 14.05
CA ALA A 182 -16.20 7.09 14.93
C ALA A 182 -16.12 8.08 16.11
N PRO A 183 -15.72 7.61 17.30
CA PRO A 183 -15.44 8.50 18.41
C PRO A 183 -14.27 9.43 18.07
N THR A 184 -14.44 10.73 18.32
CA THR A 184 -13.41 11.75 18.02
C THR A 184 -12.45 12.03 19.19
N GLN A 185 -12.80 11.59 20.40
CA GLN A 185 -11.96 11.79 21.57
C GLN A 185 -11.12 10.54 21.86
N THR A 186 -9.80 10.70 21.83
CA THR A 186 -8.87 9.71 22.34
C THR A 186 -8.96 9.68 23.86
N VAL A 187 -9.26 8.53 24.44
CA VAL A 187 -9.16 8.34 25.89
C VAL A 187 -7.68 8.11 26.19
N GLU A 188 -7.05 9.00 26.96
CA GLU A 188 -5.68 8.77 27.44
C GLU A 188 -5.73 8.04 28.78
N SER A 189 -4.95 6.97 28.92
CA SER A 189 -4.85 6.24 30.19
C SER A 189 -3.54 5.49 30.31
N ALA A 190 -3.08 5.29 31.54
CA ALA A 190 -1.90 4.47 31.84
C ALA A 190 -2.03 3.00 31.38
N ALA A 191 -3.26 2.52 31.11
CA ALA A 191 -3.48 1.20 30.51
C ALA A 191 -3.17 1.22 29.01
N LEU A 192 -3.55 2.29 28.31
CA LEU A 192 -3.29 2.45 26.87
C LEU A 192 -1.81 2.74 26.60
N ASP A 193 -1.12 3.47 27.48
CA ASP A 193 0.33 3.67 27.36
C ASP A 193 1.11 2.34 27.49
N ARG A 194 0.68 1.48 28.43
CA ARG A 194 1.22 0.13 28.58
C ARG A 194 0.90 -0.75 27.39
N ALA A 195 -0.31 -0.65 26.84
CA ALA A 195 -0.70 -1.33 25.61
C ALA A 195 0.20 -0.93 24.45
N ALA A 196 0.34 0.38 24.20
CA ALA A 196 1.17 0.94 23.13
C ALA A 196 2.64 0.51 23.24
N ALA A 197 3.20 0.42 24.45
CA ALA A 197 4.58 -0.03 24.66
C ALA A 197 4.84 -1.49 24.28
N SER A 198 3.80 -2.33 24.23
CA SER A 198 3.87 -3.74 23.84
C SER A 198 3.59 -3.98 22.35
N VAL A 199 3.10 -2.96 21.64
CA VAL A 199 2.82 -3.04 20.20
C VAL A 199 4.11 -2.89 19.40
N VAL A 200 4.32 -3.81 18.48
CA VAL A 200 5.54 -3.93 17.67
C VAL A 200 5.21 -3.92 16.19
N GLU A 201 6.15 -3.44 15.38
CA GLU A 201 6.11 -3.58 13.93
C GLU A 201 6.77 -4.91 13.55
N ILE A 202 6.19 -5.60 12.57
CA ILE A 202 6.71 -6.87 12.06
C ILE A 202 7.15 -6.66 10.63
N LEU A 203 8.40 -7.02 10.36
CA LEU A 203 9.06 -6.89 9.08
C LEU A 203 9.49 -8.28 8.62
N GLY A 204 8.97 -8.76 7.50
CA GLY A 204 9.26 -10.10 7.00
C GLY A 204 9.73 -10.08 5.56
N ALA A 205 10.91 -10.62 5.26
CA ALA A 205 11.30 -10.86 3.87
C ALA A 205 10.76 -12.23 3.42
N ALA A 206 9.87 -12.24 2.43
CA ALA A 206 9.44 -13.47 1.77
C ALA A 206 10.39 -13.73 0.58
N GLU A 207 11.48 -14.46 0.82
CA GLU A 207 12.56 -14.67 -0.16
C GLU A 207 12.07 -15.28 -1.48
N GLN A 208 11.08 -16.19 -1.43
CA GLN A 208 10.52 -16.85 -2.61
C GLN A 208 9.60 -15.95 -3.44
N CYS A 209 9.01 -14.93 -2.83
CA CYS A 209 8.01 -14.07 -3.46
C CYS A 209 8.56 -12.68 -3.81
N GLY A 210 9.80 -12.38 -3.41
CA GLY A 210 10.45 -11.13 -3.77
C GLY A 210 9.79 -9.89 -3.15
N TYR A 211 9.16 -9.99 -1.98
CA TYR A 211 8.56 -8.85 -1.27
C TYR A 211 8.87 -8.84 0.24
N THR A 212 8.84 -7.64 0.84
CA THR A 212 8.88 -7.42 2.29
C THR A 212 7.47 -7.22 2.80
N SER A 213 6.99 -8.15 3.61
CA SER A 213 5.76 -8.03 4.39
C SER A 213 5.97 -7.05 5.56
N THR A 214 4.98 -6.19 5.80
CA THR A 214 4.93 -5.29 6.95
C THR A 214 3.62 -5.49 7.68
N GLY A 215 3.66 -5.65 9.00
CA GLY A 215 2.47 -5.81 9.82
C GLY A 215 2.65 -5.28 11.22
N SER A 216 1.62 -5.43 12.04
CA SER A 216 1.66 -5.11 13.47
C SER A 216 1.51 -6.39 14.28
N GLY A 217 2.04 -6.36 15.50
CA GLY A 217 1.80 -7.38 16.50
C GLY A 217 1.87 -6.82 17.90
N PHE A 218 1.67 -7.67 18.89
CA PHE A 218 1.85 -7.32 20.29
C PHE A 218 2.47 -8.48 21.06
N VAL A 219 3.14 -8.18 22.16
CA VAL A 219 3.74 -9.22 23.03
C VAL A 219 2.65 -9.87 23.84
N ALA A 220 2.44 -11.17 23.64
CA ALA A 220 1.41 -11.96 24.34
C ALA A 220 1.98 -12.77 25.52
N ASP A 221 3.28 -13.08 25.48
CA ASP A 221 4.02 -13.72 26.57
C ASP A 221 5.52 -13.37 26.46
N ASN A 222 6.33 -13.77 27.44
CA ASN A 222 7.76 -13.49 27.49
C ASN A 222 8.48 -14.00 26.23
N GLY A 223 8.89 -13.06 25.37
CA GLY A 223 9.51 -13.38 24.08
C GLY A 223 8.56 -14.06 23.10
N LEU A 224 7.25 -13.80 23.18
CA LEU A 224 6.23 -14.32 22.27
C LEU A 224 5.36 -13.18 21.73
N VAL A 225 5.38 -12.99 20.41
CA VAL A 225 4.60 -11.96 19.72
C VAL A 225 3.47 -12.61 18.94
N VAL A 226 2.27 -12.05 19.04
CA VAL A 226 1.09 -12.43 18.24
C VAL A 226 0.91 -11.46 17.07
N THR A 227 0.55 -12.00 15.92
CA THR A 227 0.20 -11.24 14.72
C THR A 227 -0.77 -12.03 13.84
N ASN A 228 -1.10 -11.50 12.66
CA ASN A 228 -1.88 -12.19 11.65
C ASN A 228 -1.02 -13.18 10.85
N ALA A 229 -1.63 -14.27 10.39
CA ALA A 229 -0.93 -15.27 9.58
C ALA A 229 -0.47 -14.69 8.25
N HIS A 230 -1.29 -13.85 7.59
CA HIS A 230 -0.92 -13.22 6.32
C HIS A 230 0.32 -12.32 6.43
N VAL A 231 0.62 -11.77 7.61
CA VAL A 231 1.81 -10.93 7.85
C VAL A 231 3.09 -11.76 7.71
N VAL A 232 3.06 -13.03 8.09
CA VAL A 232 4.23 -13.91 8.10
C VAL A 232 4.14 -15.05 7.07
N ALA A 233 3.09 -15.09 6.26
CA ALA A 233 2.95 -16.06 5.18
C ALA A 233 4.14 -15.96 4.21
N GLY A 234 4.86 -17.07 4.02
CA GLY A 234 6.06 -17.12 3.19
C GLY A 234 7.32 -16.45 3.78
N VAL A 235 7.25 -15.95 5.02
CA VAL A 235 8.38 -15.33 5.73
C VAL A 235 9.08 -16.37 6.62
N THR A 236 10.34 -16.66 6.32
CA THR A 236 11.14 -17.64 7.10
C THR A 236 11.81 -17.04 8.34
N SER A 237 12.13 -15.74 8.33
CA SER A 237 12.83 -15.08 9.44
C SER A 237 12.32 -13.65 9.63
N PRO A 238 11.17 -13.47 10.32
CA PRO A 238 10.66 -12.14 10.60
C PRO A 238 11.56 -11.38 11.58
N VAL A 239 11.60 -10.07 11.43
CA VAL A 239 12.23 -9.12 12.34
C VAL A 239 11.13 -8.34 13.02
N VAL A 240 11.18 -8.27 14.35
CA VAL A 240 10.27 -7.48 15.18
C VAL A 240 10.96 -6.18 15.55
N GLN A 241 10.32 -5.04 15.27
CA GLN A 241 10.80 -3.72 15.64
C GLN A 241 9.95 -3.15 16.78
N ASP A 242 10.62 -2.67 17.84
CA ASP A 242 9.94 -2.02 18.96
C ASP A 242 9.69 -0.52 18.71
N SER A 243 8.93 0.12 19.60
CA SER A 243 8.60 1.55 19.52
C SER A 243 9.81 2.50 19.55
N ARG A 244 11.01 2.00 19.91
CA ARG A 244 12.27 2.75 19.87
C ARG A 244 13.05 2.51 18.58
N GLY A 245 12.49 1.76 17.63
CA GLY A 245 13.13 1.39 16.37
C GLY A 245 14.16 0.26 16.48
N ARG A 246 14.30 -0.38 17.65
CA ARG A 246 15.26 -1.48 17.84
C ARG A 246 14.68 -2.76 17.24
N THR A 247 15.52 -3.52 16.54
CA THR A 247 15.12 -4.74 15.83
C THR A 247 15.54 -6.00 16.58
N TRP A 248 14.65 -6.99 16.53
CA TRP A 248 14.77 -8.25 17.24
C TRP A 248 14.46 -9.39 16.26
N PRO A 249 15.42 -10.27 15.96
CA PRO A 249 15.16 -11.40 15.08
C PRO A 249 14.18 -12.37 15.76
N GLY A 250 13.18 -12.82 15.01
CA GLY A 250 12.18 -13.75 15.47
C GLY A 250 12.09 -15.02 14.61
N THR A 251 11.36 -16.00 15.11
CA THR A 251 11.05 -17.23 14.39
C THR A 251 9.56 -17.50 14.49
N VAL A 252 8.89 -17.75 13.37
CA VAL A 252 7.48 -18.16 13.38
C VAL A 252 7.39 -19.55 14.00
N VAL A 253 6.69 -19.67 15.14
CA VAL A 253 6.54 -20.93 15.89
C VAL A 253 5.17 -21.56 15.72
N TYR A 254 4.18 -20.78 15.29
CA TYR A 254 2.83 -21.26 14.96
C TYR A 254 2.19 -20.34 13.93
N MET A 255 1.40 -20.90 13.04
CA MET A 255 0.59 -20.17 12.06
C MET A 255 -0.67 -20.96 11.75
N ASP A 256 -1.80 -20.27 11.74
CA ASP A 256 -3.12 -20.76 11.40
C ASP A 256 -3.73 -19.81 10.37
N SER A 257 -3.74 -20.25 9.11
CA SER A 257 -4.27 -19.46 7.99
C SER A 257 -5.80 -19.35 8.02
N GLU A 258 -6.51 -20.32 8.62
CA GLU A 258 -7.97 -20.27 8.72
C GLU A 258 -8.41 -19.18 9.69
N GLN A 259 -7.74 -19.07 10.83
CA GLN A 259 -8.00 -18.04 11.85
C GLN A 259 -7.23 -16.73 11.61
N ASP A 260 -6.39 -16.69 10.57
CA ASP A 260 -5.45 -15.59 10.29
C ASP A 260 -4.62 -15.18 11.52
N LEU A 261 -4.03 -16.17 12.20
CA LEU A 261 -3.29 -16.00 13.45
C LEU A 261 -1.88 -16.60 13.34
N ALA A 262 -0.86 -15.90 13.84
CA ALA A 262 0.50 -16.42 13.94
C ALA A 262 1.21 -15.97 15.21
N PHE A 263 2.18 -16.79 15.64
CA PHE A 263 3.03 -16.52 16.80
C PHE A 263 4.50 -16.52 16.37
N ILE A 264 5.23 -15.50 16.82
CA ILE A 264 6.65 -15.33 16.59
C ILE A 264 7.37 -15.41 17.93
N SER A 265 8.32 -16.34 18.06
CA SER A 265 9.23 -16.38 19.20
C SER A 265 10.36 -15.38 19.01
N VAL A 266 10.54 -14.50 20.00
CA VAL A 266 11.56 -13.44 20.07
C VAL A 266 12.18 -13.43 21.48
N PRO A 267 12.99 -14.43 21.87
CA PRO A 267 13.38 -14.65 23.28
C PRO A 267 14.13 -13.50 23.95
N LYS A 268 14.72 -12.58 23.17
CA LYS A 268 15.50 -11.44 23.68
C LYS A 268 14.70 -10.14 23.75
N LEU A 269 13.42 -10.14 23.38
CA LEU A 269 12.57 -8.96 23.34
C LEU A 269 12.28 -8.45 24.76
N PRO A 270 12.76 -7.26 25.16
CA PRO A 270 12.64 -6.77 26.53
C PRO A 270 11.36 -5.93 26.69
N LEU A 271 10.21 -6.51 26.34
CA LEU A 271 8.90 -5.87 26.39
C LEU A 271 7.96 -6.69 27.26
N GLU A 272 7.12 -5.99 28.03
CA GLU A 272 6.13 -6.62 28.90
C GLU A 272 4.94 -7.15 28.06
N PRO A 273 4.47 -8.37 28.32
CA PRO A 273 3.29 -8.92 27.67
C PRO A 273 2.00 -8.17 28.02
N LEU A 274 1.06 -8.13 27.08
CA LEU A 274 -0.31 -7.68 27.34
C LEU A 274 -1.15 -8.80 27.93
N THR A 275 -1.89 -8.45 28.98
CA THR A 275 -2.93 -9.34 29.51
C THR A 275 -4.10 -9.39 28.54
N ILE A 276 -4.46 -10.58 28.10
CA ILE A 276 -5.67 -10.79 27.29
C ILE A 276 -6.89 -10.48 28.15
N GLY A 277 -7.67 -9.49 27.71
CA GLY A 277 -8.88 -9.04 28.39
C GLY A 277 -10.07 -9.96 28.14
N THR A 278 -11.21 -9.57 28.72
CA THR A 278 -12.51 -10.19 28.42
C THR A 278 -13.10 -9.65 27.12
N ASN A 279 -13.98 -10.42 26.50
CA ASN A 279 -14.72 -10.00 25.31
C ASN A 279 -15.43 -8.67 25.52
N ALA A 280 -15.18 -7.71 24.63
CA ALA A 280 -15.90 -6.43 24.63
C ALA A 280 -17.37 -6.64 24.24
N THR A 281 -18.24 -5.70 24.63
CA THR A 281 -19.67 -5.68 24.26
C THR A 281 -19.98 -4.52 23.32
N ALA A 282 -21.10 -4.58 22.59
CA ALA A 282 -21.57 -3.45 21.79
C ALA A 282 -21.72 -2.18 22.67
N GLY A 283 -21.25 -1.05 22.14
CA GLY A 283 -21.12 0.22 22.84
C GLY A 283 -19.79 0.42 23.58
N SER A 284 -18.93 -0.59 23.68
CA SER A 284 -17.62 -0.45 24.33
C SER A 284 -16.71 0.49 23.54
N LEU A 285 -16.06 1.42 24.24
CA LEU A 285 -14.95 2.20 23.70
C LEU A 285 -13.68 1.35 23.72
N VAL A 286 -13.02 1.27 22.57
CA VAL A 286 -11.78 0.52 22.37
C VAL A 286 -10.77 1.40 21.64
N THR A 287 -9.53 0.94 21.54
CA THR A 287 -8.48 1.63 20.78
C THR A 287 -7.75 0.61 19.93
N PHE A 288 -7.64 0.86 18.65
CA PHE A 288 -6.84 0.04 17.75
C PHE A 288 -5.46 0.66 17.59
N MET A 289 -4.42 -0.18 17.77
CA MET A 289 -3.03 0.26 17.82
C MET A 289 -2.20 -0.55 16.83
N GLY A 290 -1.29 0.12 16.13
CA GLY A 290 -0.39 -0.55 15.20
C GLY A 290 0.40 0.40 14.30
N TYR A 291 1.05 -0.20 13.31
CA TYR A 291 1.90 0.44 12.30
C TYR A 291 1.22 0.27 10.94
N PRO A 292 0.15 1.05 10.66
CA PRO A 292 -0.63 0.87 9.44
C PRO A 292 0.27 1.05 8.23
N LYS A 293 0.29 0.04 7.36
CA LYS A 293 1.04 0.04 6.09
C LYS A 293 2.56 0.19 6.26
N GLY A 294 3.11 -0.19 7.43
CA GLY A 294 4.52 0.02 7.78
C GLY A 294 4.86 1.50 8.03
N GLY A 295 3.84 2.31 8.33
CA GLY A 295 3.98 3.72 8.69
C GLY A 295 4.22 3.92 10.19
N PRO A 296 4.22 5.17 10.66
CA PRO A 296 4.41 5.46 12.08
C PRO A 296 3.31 4.82 12.94
N PHE A 297 3.65 4.53 14.19
CA PHE A 297 2.70 4.03 15.19
C PHE A 297 1.47 4.94 15.27
N LYS A 298 0.28 4.34 15.23
CA LYS A 298 -1.01 5.00 15.45
C LYS A 298 -1.79 4.27 16.52
N ALA A 299 -2.42 5.05 17.39
CA ALA A 299 -3.44 4.60 18.33
C ALA A 299 -4.70 5.41 18.04
N LEU A 300 -5.78 4.75 17.63
CA LEU A 300 -7.00 5.41 17.18
C LEU A 300 -8.20 4.89 17.98
N PRO A 301 -9.06 5.79 18.47
CA PRO A 301 -10.24 5.40 19.24
C PRO A 301 -11.27 4.74 18.32
N ALA A 302 -11.98 3.75 18.84
CA ALA A 302 -13.10 3.12 18.14
C ALA A 302 -14.21 2.73 19.11
N THR A 303 -15.42 2.54 18.58
CA THR A 303 -16.55 1.99 19.34
C THR A 303 -16.94 0.65 18.75
N VAL A 304 -17.16 -0.35 19.60
CA VAL A 304 -17.75 -1.62 19.17
C VAL A 304 -19.21 -1.37 18.79
N GLN A 305 -19.55 -1.40 17.51
CA GLN A 305 -20.91 -1.21 17.01
C GLN A 305 -21.77 -2.46 17.20
N GLY A 306 -21.18 -3.62 16.94
CA GLY A 306 -21.88 -4.89 16.98
C GLY A 306 -20.92 -6.06 16.99
N ILE A 307 -21.45 -7.20 17.43
CA ILE A 307 -20.75 -8.48 17.46
C ILE A 307 -21.64 -9.46 16.72
N GLY A 308 -21.08 -10.17 15.76
CA GLY A 308 -21.85 -11.11 14.96
C GLY A 308 -20.97 -12.23 14.44
N ASN A 309 -21.60 -13.34 14.09
CA ASN A 309 -20.91 -14.40 13.38
C ASN A 309 -20.97 -14.09 11.89
N THR A 310 -19.82 -14.01 11.25
CA THR A 310 -19.70 -13.80 9.81
C THR A 310 -18.98 -14.96 9.17
N GLN A 311 -19.21 -15.12 7.87
CA GLN A 311 -18.46 -16.03 7.02
C GLN A 311 -17.63 -15.21 6.06
N THR A 312 -16.32 -15.37 6.14
CA THR A 312 -15.40 -14.82 5.14
C THR A 312 -15.24 -15.81 3.99
N ILE A 313 -14.82 -15.34 2.83
CA ILE A 313 -14.45 -16.20 1.71
C ILE A 313 -12.94 -16.42 1.74
N ASP A 314 -12.51 -17.65 1.54
CA ASP A 314 -11.12 -18.02 1.36
C ASP A 314 -10.62 -17.48 0.01
N ALA A 315 -9.52 -16.73 0.07
CA ALA A 315 -9.10 -15.93 -1.06
C ALA A 315 -8.39 -16.76 -2.15
N ASP A 316 -7.86 -17.94 -1.82
CA ASP A 316 -7.19 -18.85 -2.76
C ASP A 316 -8.17 -19.83 -3.42
N THR A 317 -9.14 -20.33 -2.66
CA THR A 317 -10.07 -21.40 -3.08
C THR A 317 -11.46 -20.88 -3.45
N GLY A 318 -11.80 -19.65 -3.06
CA GLY A 318 -13.14 -19.07 -3.25
C GLY A 318 -14.24 -19.75 -2.43
N ARG A 319 -13.88 -20.63 -1.49
CA ARG A 319 -14.83 -21.35 -0.62
C ARG A 319 -15.14 -20.52 0.62
N ALA A 320 -16.30 -20.76 1.20
CA ALA A 320 -16.66 -20.12 2.45
C ALA A 320 -15.86 -20.75 3.61
N ASN A 321 -15.19 -19.91 4.41
CA ASN A 321 -14.50 -20.34 5.62
C ASN A 321 -15.49 -20.72 6.72
N ALA A 322 -14.99 -21.27 7.83
CA ALA A 322 -15.82 -21.47 9.02
C ALA A 322 -16.42 -20.13 9.51
N MET A 323 -17.63 -20.19 10.08
CA MET A 323 -18.23 -19.02 10.72
C MET A 323 -17.36 -18.57 11.89
N ARG A 324 -17.13 -17.26 11.97
CA ARG A 324 -16.29 -16.66 13.02
C ARG A 324 -16.97 -15.45 13.61
N GLN A 325 -16.83 -15.30 14.93
CA GLN A 325 -17.31 -14.13 15.63
C GLN A 325 -16.39 -12.95 15.32
N VAL A 326 -16.96 -11.86 14.84
CA VAL A 326 -16.22 -10.64 14.51
C VAL A 326 -16.83 -9.44 15.21
N TYR A 327 -15.98 -8.46 15.47
CA TYR A 327 -16.34 -7.16 16.00
C TYR A 327 -16.44 -6.17 14.85
N GLN A 328 -17.58 -5.48 14.74
CA GLN A 328 -17.70 -4.32 13.86
C GLN A 328 -17.34 -3.07 14.66
N LEU A 329 -16.39 -2.28 14.16
CA LEU A 329 -15.88 -1.08 14.83
C LEU A 329 -16.27 0.19 14.06
N ALA A 330 -16.67 1.23 14.79
CA ALA A 330 -16.71 2.61 14.29
C ALA A 330 -15.33 3.23 14.56
N ALA A 331 -14.55 3.53 13.52
CA ALA A 331 -13.14 3.90 13.61
C ALA A 331 -12.77 5.05 12.66
#